data_AF-A0A9E7ET78-F1
#
_entry.id   AF-A0A9E7ET78-F1
#
_cell.length_a   1.000
_cell.length_b   1.000
_cell.length_c   1.000
_cell.angle_alpha   90.00
_cell.angle_beta   90.00
_cell.angle_gamma   90.00
#
_symmetry.space_group_name_H-M   'P 1'
#
loop_
_entity.id
_entity.type
_entity.pdbx_description
1 polymer ?
#
loop_
_entity_poly.entity_id
_entity_poly.type
_entity_poly.pdbx_seq_one_letter_code
_entity_poly.pdbx_strand_id
1 'polypeptide(L)' 'MTSFYPGHVNATQVGTYFVCQYYQILQQQPDSVHQFYTNLSSMVRSDGAATESVQGMLAIKD' A
#
# COMPACT_ATOMS: atom_id res chain seq x y z
N MET A 1 6.31 5.41 24.04
CA MET A 1 5.16 4.57 24.47
C MET A 1 5.10 3.36 23.56
N THR A 2 5.58 2.20 24.01
CA THR A 2 5.46 0.95 23.23
C THR A 2 4.10 0.34 23.54
N SER A 3 3.20 0.38 22.57
CA SER A 3 1.88 -0.23 22.66
C SER A 3 2.05 -1.75 22.70
N PHE A 4 1.87 -2.35 23.88
CA PHE A 4 1.67 -3.79 24.00
C PHE A 4 0.32 -4.12 23.36
N TYR A 5 0.32 -4.68 22.15
CA TYR A 5 -0.90 -5.18 21.52
C TYR A 5 -1.36 -6.44 22.26
N PRO A 6 -2.52 -6.41 22.95
CA PRO A 6 -3.02 -7.56 23.69
C PRO A 6 -3.66 -8.52 22.69
N GLY A 7 -2.91 -9.55 22.32
CA GLY A 7 -3.36 -10.56 21.37
C GLY A 7 -2.28 -10.82 20.33
N HIS A 8 -1.93 -12.09 20.17
CA HIS A 8 -0.95 -12.52 19.19
C HIS A 8 -1.50 -12.24 17.79
N VAL A 9 -1.22 -11.05 17.24
CA VAL A 9 -1.57 -10.70 15.87
C VAL A 9 -0.86 -11.68 14.95
N ASN A 10 -1.63 -12.46 14.21
CA ASN A 10 -1.07 -13.42 13.25
C ASN A 10 -1.09 -12.84 11.84
N ALA A 11 -0.28 -13.43 10.97
CA ALA A 11 -0.14 -12.98 9.58
C ALA A 11 -1.49 -12.97 8.84
N THR A 12 -2.40 -13.91 9.14
CA THR A 12 -3.74 -13.95 8.54
C THR A 12 -4.58 -12.75 8.94
N GLN A 13 -4.56 -12.35 10.21
CA GLN A 13 -5.31 -11.18 10.68
C GLN A 13 -4.80 -9.89 10.03
N VAL A 14 -3.46 -9.72 9.97
CA VAL A 14 -2.83 -8.57 9.32
C VAL A 14 -3.12 -8.56 7.82
N GLY A 15 -3.02 -9.73 7.16
CA GLY A 15 -3.30 -9.89 5.74
C GLY A 15 -4.76 -9.56 5.38
N THR A 16 -5.72 -10.08 6.14
CA THR A 16 -7.14 -9.78 5.94
C THR A 16 -7.41 -8.29 6.11
N TYR A 17 -6.88 -7.67 7.17
CA TYR A 17 -7.06 -6.24 7.39
C TYR A 17 -6.47 -5.41 6.25
N PHE A 18 -5.25 -5.74 5.84
CA PHE A 18 -4.56 -5.06 4.74
C PHE A 18 -5.37 -5.12 3.45
N VAL A 19 -5.80 -6.31 3.02
CA VAL A 19 -6.55 -6.50 1.77
C VAL A 19 -7.87 -5.73 1.81
N CYS A 20 -8.65 -5.85 2.90
CA CYS A 20 -9.93 -5.16 3.03
C CYS A 20 -9.77 -3.64 2.94
N GLN A 21 -8.85 -3.06 3.72
CA GLN A 21 -8.64 -1.62 3.75
C GLN A 21 -8.03 -1.10 2.44
N TYR A 22 -7.04 -1.81 1.90
CA TYR A 22 -6.37 -1.41 0.66
C TYR A 22 -7.36 -1.29 -0.50
N TYR A 23 -8.19 -2.31 -0.74
CA TYR A 23 -9.14 -2.27 -1.85
C TYR A 23 -10.31 -1.31 -1.61
N GLN A 24 -10.75 -1.14 -0.36
CA GLN A 24 -11.77 -0.15 -0.04
C GLN A 24 -11.29 1.27 -0.37
N ILE A 25 -10.06 1.62 0.02
CA ILE A 25 -9.48 2.95 -0.24
C ILE A 25 -9.17 3.08 -1.73
N LEU A 26 -8.64 2.04 -2.38
CA LEU A 26 -8.38 2.08 -3.82
C LEU A 26 -9.64 2.39 -4.64
N GLN A 27 -10.80 1.89 -4.23
CA GLN A 27 -12.08 2.16 -4.91
C GLN A 27 -12.64 3.56 -4.61
N GLN A 28 -12.52 4.04 -3.38
CA GLN A 28 -13.16 5.30 -2.95
C GLN A 28 -12.25 6.52 -3.10
N GLN A 29 -10.95 6.35 -2.86
CA GLN A 29 -9.95 7.41 -2.82
C GLN A 29 -8.59 6.87 -3.29
N PRO A 30 -8.41 6.66 -4.61
CA PRO A 30 -7.19 6.07 -5.16
C PRO A 30 -5.94 6.90 -4.84
N ASP A 31 -6.06 8.22 -4.68
CA ASP A 31 -4.94 9.09 -4.31
C ASP A 31 -4.37 8.79 -2.93
N SER A 32 -5.12 8.16 -2.03
CA SER A 32 -4.65 7.86 -0.65
C SER A 32 -3.94 6.51 -0.53
N VAL A 33 -3.95 5.66 -1.55
CA VAL A 33 -3.34 4.31 -1.47
C VAL A 33 -1.83 4.34 -1.32
N HIS A 34 -1.17 5.46 -1.66
CA HIS A 34 0.28 5.64 -1.47
C HIS A 34 0.70 5.49 0.01
N GLN A 35 -0.21 5.72 0.96
CA GLN A 35 0.05 5.58 2.39
C GLN A 35 0.32 4.13 2.83
N PHE A 36 -0.08 3.14 2.02
CA PHE A 36 0.24 1.73 2.27
C PHE A 36 1.67 1.36 1.83
N TYR A 37 2.38 2.29 1.21
CA TYR A 37 3.73 2.11 0.71
C TYR A 37 4.70 2.99 1.50
N THR A 38 5.91 2.48 1.67
CA THR A 38 7.03 3.26 2.18
C THR A 38 7.89 3.73 1.00
N ASN A 39 8.82 4.65 1.24
CA ASN A 39 9.79 5.08 0.22
C ASN A 39 10.69 3.93 -0.31
N LEU A 40 10.71 2.78 0.39
CA LEU A 40 11.44 1.58 -0.01
C LEU A 40 10.54 0.53 -0.69
N SER A 41 9.22 0.76 -0.70
CA SER A 41 8.27 -0.17 -1.31
C SER A 41 8.33 -0.05 -2.83
N SER A 42 8.23 -1.18 -3.52
CA SER A 42 8.10 -1.24 -4.97
C SER A 42 6.67 -1.65 -5.32
N MET A 43 6.04 -0.94 -6.26
CA MET A 43 4.70 -1.23 -6.75
C MET A 43 4.81 -1.65 -8.21
N VAL A 44 4.24 -2.80 -8.56
CA VAL A 44 4.25 -3.33 -9.93
C VAL A 44 2.82 -3.43 -10.41
N ARG A 45 2.45 -2.59 -11.38
CA ARG A 45 1.16 -2.72 -12.09
C ARG A 45 1.37 -3.67 -13.24
N SER A 46 0.75 -4.84 -13.18
CA SER A 46 0.68 -5.76 -14.31
C SER A 46 -0.52 -5.39 -15.18
N ASP A 47 -0.57 -4.15 -15.68
CA ASP A 47 -1.61 -3.70 -16.62
C ASP A 47 -1.13 -3.87 -18.07
N GLY A 48 -0.52 -5.02 -18.42
CA GLY A 48 -0.09 -5.35 -19.78
C GLY A 48 0.94 -4.43 -20.46
N ALA A 49 1.22 -3.24 -19.93
CA ALA A 49 2.17 -2.25 -20.42
C ALA A 49 2.68 -1.42 -19.23
N ALA A 50 4.01 -1.35 -19.11
CA ALA A 50 4.78 -0.52 -18.18
C ALA A 50 4.82 -0.95 -16.69
N THR A 51 5.89 -1.68 -16.35
CA THR A 51 6.50 -1.66 -15.00
C THR A 51 7.11 -0.29 -14.75
N GLU A 52 6.40 0.59 -14.05
CA GLU A 52 6.98 1.84 -13.54
C GLU A 52 7.34 1.69 -12.06
N SER A 53 8.64 1.85 -11.74
CA SER A 53 9.13 1.95 -10.36
C SER A 53 8.55 3.20 -9.70
N VAL A 54 8.35 3.18 -8.38
CA VAL A 54 7.80 4.29 -7.57
C VAL A 54 8.58 5.62 -7.77
N GLN A 55 9.83 5.56 -8.22
CA GLN A 55 10.59 6.74 -8.65
C GLN A 55 9.96 7.50 -9.84
N GLY A 56 9.14 6.86 -10.66
CA GLY A 56 8.43 7.48 -11.79
C GLY A 56 7.20 8.30 -11.38
N MET A 57 6.52 7.97 -10.28
CA MET A 57 5.34 8.72 -9.81
C MET A 57 5.69 10.08 -9.18
N LEU A 58 6.94 10.29 -8.75
CA LEU A 58 7.42 11.56 -8.19
C LEU A 58 7.94 12.55 -9.25
N ALA A 59 8.05 12.16 -10.53
CA ALA A 59 8.67 13.00 -11.56
C ALA A 59 7.70 13.90 -12.34
N ILE A 60 6.39 13.89 -12.04
CA ILE A 60 5.41 14.75 -12.73
C ILE A 60 5.22 16.08 -12.00
N LYS A 61 6.31 16.80 -11.76
CA LYS A 61 6.29 18.26 -11.56
C LYS A 61 7.70 18.85 -11.67
N ASP A 62 8.13 19.09 -12.90
CA ASP A 62 8.82 20.32 -13.32
C ASP A 62 8.60 20.50 -14.83
#